data_AF-A0A661E1M9-F1
#
_entry.id   AF-A0A661E1M9-F1
#
_cell.length_a   1.000
_cell.length_b   1.000
_cell.length_c   1.000
_cell.angle_alpha   90.00
_cell.angle_beta   90.00
_cell.angle_gamma   90.00
#
_symmetry.space_group_name_H-M   'P 1'
#
loop_
_entity.id
_entity.type
_entity.pdbx_description
1 polymer ?
#
loop_
_entity_poly.entity_id
_entity_poly.type
_entity_poly.pdbx_seq_one_letter_code
_entity_poly.pdbx_strand_id
1 'polypeptide(L)' 'MIYKYRDAAILILCKAPIAGQVKTRLIPELNAQQAVDVHIELTRRILALLSDSLLCPIQLWCSPDSSHPFFSDC' A
#
# COMPACT_ATOMS: atom_id res chain seq x y z
N MET A 1 2.57 17.93 12.65
CA MET A 1 1.18 17.43 12.71
C MET A 1 0.80 17.16 14.15
N ILE A 2 -0.43 17.48 14.55
CA ILE A 2 -0.98 17.07 15.85
C ILE A 2 -1.84 15.84 15.58
N TYR A 3 -1.39 14.67 16.02
CA TYR A 3 -2.12 13.43 15.89
C TYR A 3 -3.07 13.20 17.07
N LYS A 4 -4.22 12.56 16.83
CA LYS A 4 -5.20 12.19 17.86
C LYS A 4 -4.62 11.19 18.88
N TYR A 5 -3.88 10.20 18.40
CA TYR A 5 -3.24 9.15 19.19
C TYR A 5 -1.73 9.30 19.06
N ARG A 6 -1.09 9.87 20.08
CA ARG A 6 0.34 10.24 20.04
C ARG A 6 1.28 9.07 20.30
N ASP A 7 0.81 8.05 21.01
CA ASP A 7 1.60 6.87 21.40
C ASP A 7 1.27 5.63 20.55
N ALA A 8 0.74 5.83 19.34
CA ALA A 8 0.37 4.77 18.42
C ALA A 8 0.99 5.03 17.03
N ALA A 9 1.08 3.97 16.21
CA ALA A 9 1.45 4.07 14.80
C ALA A 9 0.67 3.03 13.99
N ILE A 10 0.37 3.36 12.73
CA ILE A 10 -0.21 2.41 11.77
C ILE A 10 0.88 1.94 10.82
N LEU A 11 1.11 0.63 10.79
CA LEU A 11 2.08 -0.03 9.94
C LEU A 11 1.34 -0.66 8.74
N ILE A 12 1.63 -0.15 7.55
CA ILE A 12 1.03 -0.65 6.31
C ILE A 12 2.04 -1.56 5.64
N LEU A 13 1.77 -2.87 5.66
CA LEU A 13 2.62 -3.86 4.99
C LEU A 13 2.21 -3.97 3.52
N CYS A 14 3.13 -3.61 2.62
CA CYS A 14 2.88 -3.61 1.18
C CYS A 14 3.95 -4.37 0.41
N LYS A 15 3.50 -5.35 -0.38
CA LYS A 15 4.37 -6.03 -1.35
C LYS A 15 4.55 -5.16 -2.59
N ALA A 16 5.72 -5.21 -3.21
CA ALA A 16 6.01 -4.58 -4.49
C ALA A 16 5.00 -5.06 -5.56
N PRO A 17 4.41 -4.14 -6.34
CA PRO A 17 3.37 -4.46 -7.33
C PRO A 17 3.95 -5.11 -8.59
N ILE A 18 4.34 -6.38 -8.46
CA ILE A 18 4.88 -7.17 -9.57
C ILE A 18 3.81 -8.12 -10.09
N ALA A 19 3.64 -8.16 -11.42
CA ALA A 19 2.67 -9.01 -12.10
C ALA A 19 2.87 -10.48 -11.69
N GLY A 20 1.77 -11.15 -11.33
CA GLY A 20 1.81 -12.54 -10.86
C GLY A 20 2.30 -12.73 -9.43
N GLN A 21 2.68 -11.67 -8.71
CA GLN A 21 3.16 -11.75 -7.32
C GLN A 21 2.22 -11.10 -6.29
N VAL A 22 1.32 -10.24 -6.74
CA VAL A 22 0.31 -9.56 -5.92
C VAL A 22 -1.09 -9.97 -6.39
N LYS A 23 -2.03 -10.01 -5.44
CA LYS A 23 -3.45 -10.29 -5.69
C LYS A 23 -3.69 -11.49 -6.61
N THR A 24 -2.89 -12.55 -6.49
CA THR A 24 -2.91 -13.72 -7.40
C THR A 24 -4.24 -14.45 -7.44
N ARG A 25 -5.03 -14.38 -6.36
CA ARG A 25 -6.41 -14.89 -6.31
C ARG A 25 -7.39 -14.17 -7.25
N LEU A 26 -7.04 -12.98 -7.75
CA LEU A 26 -7.83 -12.26 -8.74
C LEU A 26 -7.49 -12.67 -10.18
N ILE A 27 -6.38 -13.40 -10.40
CA ILE A 27 -5.90 -13.77 -11.74
C ILE A 27 -6.88 -14.70 -12.53
N PRO A 28 -7.74 -15.53 -11.90
CA PRO A 28 -8.76 -16.26 -12.67
C PRO A 28 -9.73 -15.35 -13.43
N GLU A 29 -10.03 -14.16 -12.88
CA GLU A 29 -11.00 -13.21 -13.43
C GLU A 29 -10.33 -11.98 -14.09
N LEU A 30 -9.07 -11.71 -13.74
CA LEU A 30 -8.26 -10.58 -14.19
C LEU A 30 -6.93 -11.08 -14.76
N ASN A 31 -6.31 -10.36 -15.69
CA ASN A 31 -4.92 -10.67 -16.03
C ASN A 31 -3.95 -10.22 -14.92
N ALA A 32 -2.70 -10.69 -14.98
CA ALA A 32 -1.69 -10.41 -13.97
C ALA A 32 -1.38 -8.90 -13.81
N GLN A 33 -1.53 -8.11 -14.87
CA GLN A 33 -1.34 -6.66 -14.83
C GLN A 33 -2.54 -5.97 -14.18
N GLN A 34 -3.77 -6.38 -14.51
CA GLN A 34 -4.97 -5.90 -13.84
C GLN A 34 -4.95 -6.18 -12.32
N ALA A 35 -4.38 -7.32 -11.91
CA ALA A 35 -4.16 -7.62 -10.50
C ALA A 35 -3.16 -6.66 -9.83
N VAL A 36 -2.13 -6.21 -10.58
CA VAL A 36 -1.19 -5.15 -10.16
C VAL A 36 -1.91 -3.81 -10.04
N ASP A 37 -2.73 -3.45 -11.02
CA ASP A 37 -3.45 -2.17 -11.04
C ASP A 37 -4.40 -2.07 -9.84
N VAL A 38 -5.11 -3.16 -9.53
CA VAL A 38 -5.95 -3.27 -8.32
C VAL A 38 -5.12 -3.12 -7.04
N HIS A 39 -3.93 -3.73 -6.99
CA HIS A 39 -3.04 -3.58 -5.83
C HIS A 39 -2.57 -2.14 -5.63
N ILE A 40 -2.16 -1.46 -6.71
CA ILE A 40 -1.75 -0.05 -6.70
C ILE A 40 -2.90 0.84 -6.24
N GLU A 41 -4.09 0.65 -6.81
CA GLU A 41 -5.27 1.46 -6.48
C GLU A 41 -5.66 1.31 -5.00
N LEU A 42 -5.69 0.08 -4.48
CA LEU A 42 -5.99 -0.17 -3.06
C LEU A 42 -4.94 0.44 -2.13
N THR A 43 -3.66 0.36 -2.49
CA THR A 43 -2.58 0.94 -1.68
C THR A 43 -2.66 2.47 -1.67
N ARG A 44 -2.90 3.12 -2.81
CA ARG A 44 -3.08 4.58 -2.86
C ARG A 44 -4.29 5.03 -2.04
N ARG A 45 -5.42 4.31 -2.15
CA ARG A 45 -6.63 4.60 -1.38
C ARG A 45 -6.40 4.54 0.12
N ILE A 46 -5.70 3.51 0.61
CA ILE A 46 -5.47 3.37 2.06
C ILE A 46 -4.48 4.43 2.57
N LEU A 47 -3.44 4.77 1.79
CA LEU A 47 -2.49 5.82 2.14
C LEU A 47 -3.18 7.18 2.21
N ALA A 48 -4.02 7.53 1.23
CA ALA A 48 -4.80 8.76 1.23
C ALA A 48 -5.75 8.83 2.44
N LEU A 49 -6.55 7.78 2.64
CA LEU A 49 -7.51 7.70 3.75
C LEU A 49 -6.83 7.90 5.11
N LEU A 50 -5.68 7.25 5.34
CA LEU A 50 -4.98 7.32 6.61
C LEU A 50 -4.25 8.65 6.80
N SER A 51 -3.67 9.20 5.73
CA SER A 51 -3.02 10.52 5.75
C SER A 51 -4.01 11.63 6.12
N ASP A 52 -5.22 11.59 5.54
CA ASP A 52 -6.28 12.56 5.79
C ASP A 52 -6.88 12.44 7.21
N SER A 53 -6.80 11.25 7.81
CA SER A 53 -7.43 10.95 9.10
C SER A 53 -6.75 11.62 10.31
N LEU A 54 -5.47 12.00 10.19
CA LEU A 54 -4.65 12.58 11.26
C LEU A 54 -4.71 11.81 12.60
N LEU A 55 -4.90 10.49 12.53
CA LEU A 55 -5.04 9.65 13.73
C LEU A 55 -3.72 9.46 14.46
N CYS A 56 -2.67 9.04 13.76
CA CYS A 56 -1.32 8.78 14.26
C CYS A 56 -0.32 8.72 13.09
N PRO A 57 1.00 8.68 13.33
CA PRO A 57 1.98 8.44 12.28
C PRO A 57 1.70 7.16 11.51
N ILE A 58 1.81 7.25 10.18
CA ILE A 58 1.72 6.10 9.27
C ILE A 58 3.12 5.71 8.79
N GLN A 59 3.35 4.42 8.61
CA GLN A 59 4.60 3.88 8.06
C GLN A 59 4.29 2.83 7.01
N LEU A 60 4.85 3.01 5.81
CA LEU A 60 4.79 2.01 4.75
C LEU A 60 5.99 1.08 4.85
N TRP A 61 5.72 -0.21 5.04
CA TRP A 61 6.72 -1.26 5.18
C TRP A 61 6.66 -2.16 3.95
N CYS A 62 7.73 -2.11 3.17
CA CYS A 62 7.77 -2.69 1.84
C CYS A 62 8.38 -4.10 1.83
N SER A 63 7.93 -4.94 0.90
CA SER A 63 8.51 -6.27 0.64
C SER A 63 8.72 -6.49 -0.87
N PRO A 64 9.83 -7.06 -1.33
CA PRO A 64 10.97 -7.56 -0.54
C PRO A 64 11.80 -6.43 0.08
N ASP A 65 11.78 -5.24 -0.53
CA ASP A 65 12.43 -4.03 -0.08
C ASP A 65 11.67 -2.79 -0.61
N SER A 66 12.17 -1.59 -0.32
CA SER A 66 11.59 -0.31 -0.73
C SER A 66 12.09 0.22 -2.08
N SER A 67 12.87 -0.55 -2.84
CA SER A 67 13.49 -0.08 -4.09
C SER A 67 12.54 -0.04 -5.29
N HIS A 68 11.39 -0.71 -5.21
CA HIS A 68 10.44 -0.73 -6.32
C HIS A 68 9.89 0.69 -6.60
N PRO A 69 9.90 1.19 -7.86
CA PRO A 69 9.56 2.58 -8.21
C PRO A 69 8.21 3.06 -7.69
N PHE A 70 7.21 2.17 -7.64
CA PHE A 70 5.90 2.44 -7.04
C PHE A 70 5.98 3.09 -5.64
N PHE A 71 6.95 2.70 -4.82
CA PHE A 71 7.08 3.22 -3.45
C PHE A 71 7.62 4.64 -3.39
N SER A 72 8.28 5.13 -4.45
CA SER A 72 8.73 6.53 -4.52
C SER A 72 7.57 7.52 -4.65
N ASP A 73 6.42 7.04 -5.13
CA ASP A 73 5.20 7.82 -5.31
C ASP A 73 4.19 7.63 -4.16
N CYS A 74 4.57 6.92 -3.09
CA CYS A 74 3.70 6.56 -1.96
C CYS A 74 3.88 7.45 -0.73
#